data_AF-B6XTM7-F1
#
_entry.id   AF-B6XTM7-F1
#
_cell.length_a   1.000
_cell.length_b   1.000
_cell.length_c   1.000
_cell.angle_alpha   90.00
_cell.angle_beta   90.00
_cell.angle_gamma   90.00
#
_symmetry.space_group_name_H-M   'P 1'
#
loop_
_entity.id
_entity.type
_entity.pdbx_description
1 polymer ?
#
loop_
_entity_poly.entity_id
_entity_poly.type
_entity_poly.pdbx_seq_one_letter_code
_entity_poly.pdbx_strand_id
1 'polypeptide(L)'
;MFRDRKHLAAFYSSDPEYLRDAAAENGEINYWEWGIELTRPARSLKLWLTLQTLGTDQISDMVTHGIDLAQQTESMLRNQPEWEVVTPTQLAIVKFCYAPQGLTPQQQDELFLGA
;
A
#
# COMPACT_ATOMS: atom_id res chain seq x y z
N MET A 1 -7.91 10.82 4.33
CA MET A 1 -8.96 9.82 4.65
C MET A 1 -10.19 10.58 5.13
N PHE A 2 -11.37 10.34 4.56
CA PHE A 2 -12.60 11.02 4.99
C PHE A 2 -13.14 10.37 6.26
N ARG A 3 -13.36 11.16 7.31
CA ARG A 3 -13.94 10.68 8.58
C ARG A 3 -15.46 10.62 8.54
N ASP A 4 -16.08 11.60 7.87
CA ASP A 4 -17.51 11.65 7.62
C ASP A 4 -17.78 11.36 6.13
N ARG A 5 -18.59 10.33 5.87
CA ARG A 5 -19.00 9.95 4.51
C ARG A 5 -19.81 11.04 3.81
N LYS A 6 -20.48 11.93 4.54
CA LYS A 6 -21.29 13.01 3.96
C LYS A 6 -20.46 13.93 3.07
N HIS A 7 -19.18 14.11 3.37
CA HIS A 7 -18.28 14.92 2.55
C HIS A 7 -18.01 14.30 1.18
N LEU A 8 -17.99 12.96 1.09
CA LEU A 8 -17.85 12.27 -0.20
C LEU A 8 -19.11 12.46 -1.04
N ALA A 9 -20.27 12.21 -0.45
CA ALA A 9 -21.55 12.42 -1.12
C ALA A 9 -21.70 13.86 -1.61
N ALA A 10 -21.45 14.86 -0.76
CA ALA A 10 -21.58 16.26 -1.14
C ALA A 10 -20.64 16.70 -2.28
N PHE A 11 -19.49 16.05 -2.43
CA PHE A 11 -18.50 16.41 -3.46
C PHE A 11 -18.73 15.68 -4.78
N TYR A 12 -19.10 14.39 -4.73
CA TYR A 12 -19.22 13.54 -5.91
C TYR A 12 -20.67 13.32 -6.38
N SER A 13 -21.68 13.71 -5.59
CA SER A 13 -23.08 13.54 -5.99
C SER A 13 -23.37 14.27 -7.29
N SER A 14 -24.00 13.57 -8.23
CA SER A 14 -24.58 14.13 -9.44
C SER A 14 -25.97 13.53 -9.64
N ASP A 15 -26.91 14.33 -10.14
CA ASP A 15 -28.28 13.90 -10.47
C ASP A 15 -28.52 13.97 -11.99
N PRO A 16 -27.86 13.12 -12.79
CA PRO A 16 -28.15 13.05 -14.21
C PRO A 16 -29.48 12.32 -14.44
N GLU A 17 -30.29 12.85 -15.34
CA GLU A 17 -31.64 12.34 -15.62
C GLU A 17 -31.67 10.84 -15.99
N TYR A 18 -30.64 10.34 -16.68
CA TYR A 18 -30.54 8.93 -17.10
C TYR A 18 -30.23 7.94 -15.97
N LEU A 19 -29.90 8.41 -14.76
CA LEU A 19 -29.69 7.54 -13.58
C LEU A 19 -30.86 7.55 -12.60
N ARG A 20 -31.94 8.29 -12.87
CA ARG A 20 -33.08 8.43 -11.94
C ARG A 20 -33.69 7.09 -11.55
N ASP A 21 -33.79 6.16 -12.49
CA ASP A 21 -34.35 4.81 -12.26
C ASP A 21 -33.38 3.89 -11.49
N ALA A 22 -32.10 4.27 -11.40
CA ALA A 22 -31.06 3.54 -10.69
C ALA A 22 -30.61 4.26 -9.41
N ALA A 23 -31.24 5.41 -9.09
CA ALA A 23 -30.92 6.19 -7.91
C ALA A 23 -31.22 5.39 -6.64
N ALA A 24 -30.48 5.66 -5.57
CA ALA A 24 -30.64 4.93 -4.33
C ALA A 24 -31.94 5.35 -3.67
N GLU A 25 -32.82 4.39 -3.36
CA GLU A 25 -34.03 4.64 -2.60
C GLU A 25 -33.82 4.27 -1.12
N ASN A 26 -34.63 4.86 -0.24
CA ASN A 26 -34.74 4.44 1.18
C ASN A 26 -33.42 4.38 1.97
N GLY A 27 -32.43 5.21 1.62
CA GLY A 27 -31.15 5.27 2.31
C GLY A 27 -30.14 4.19 1.91
N GLU A 28 -30.38 3.51 0.78
CA GLU A 28 -29.41 2.63 0.15
C GLU A 28 -28.12 3.39 -0.25
N ILE A 29 -27.02 2.65 -0.37
CA ILE A 29 -25.72 3.22 -0.71
C ILE A 29 -25.43 2.93 -2.18
N ASN A 30 -25.42 3.98 -3.00
CA ASN A 30 -24.86 3.93 -4.34
C ASN A 30 -23.42 4.45 -4.35
N TYR A 31 -22.47 3.55 -4.61
CA TYR A 31 -21.04 3.84 -4.48
C TYR A 31 -20.49 4.85 -5.51
N TRP A 32 -21.22 5.14 -6.59
CA TRP A 32 -20.83 6.19 -7.54
C TRP A 32 -21.01 7.59 -6.95
N GLU A 33 -21.81 7.76 -5.89
CA GLU A 33 -21.95 9.04 -5.21
C GLU A 33 -20.77 9.36 -4.29
N TRP A 34 -19.86 8.40 -4.07
CA TRP A 34 -18.73 8.54 -3.15
C TRP A 34 -17.37 8.52 -3.85
N GLY A 35 -17.35 8.67 -5.17
CA GLY A 35 -16.13 8.70 -5.95
C GLY A 35 -16.36 9.15 -7.38
N ILE A 36 -15.29 9.19 -8.15
CA ILE A 36 -15.31 9.66 -9.54
C ILE A 36 -15.88 8.64 -10.53
N GLU A 37 -15.93 7.36 -10.14
CA GLU A 37 -16.31 6.26 -11.03
C GLU A 37 -17.80 5.95 -10.91
N LEU A 38 -18.52 6.02 -12.04
CA LEU A 38 -19.90 5.54 -12.13
C LEU A 38 -19.94 4.00 -12.13
N THR A 39 -19.29 3.38 -13.13
CA THR A 39 -19.16 1.93 -13.23
C THR A 39 -17.88 1.48 -12.55
N ARG A 40 -17.98 0.50 -11.64
CA ARG A 40 -16.83 -0.04 -10.91
C ARG A 40 -16.96 -1.54 -10.65
N PRO A 41 -15.85 -2.31 -10.65
CA PRO A 41 -15.88 -3.70 -10.27
C PRO A 41 -16.14 -3.87 -8.77
N ALA A 42 -16.57 -5.06 -8.35
CA ALA A 42 -16.76 -5.45 -6.95
C ALA A 42 -15.42 -5.63 -6.20
N ARG A 43 -14.63 -4.54 -6.06
CA ARG A 43 -13.27 -4.54 -5.49
C ARG A 43 -13.23 -5.09 -4.06
N SER A 44 -14.29 -4.89 -3.28
CA SER A 44 -14.38 -5.33 -1.89
C SER A 44 -14.59 -6.84 -1.76
N LEU A 45 -15.13 -7.51 -2.79
CA LEU A 45 -15.50 -8.92 -2.70
C LEU A 45 -14.28 -9.83 -2.48
N LYS A 46 -13.17 -9.58 -3.20
CA LYS A 46 -11.93 -10.34 -3.01
C LYS A 46 -11.38 -10.18 -1.60
N LEU A 47 -11.40 -8.95 -1.06
CA LEU A 47 -10.92 -8.66 0.28
C LEU A 47 -11.83 -9.33 1.34
N TRP A 48 -13.15 -9.23 1.16
CA TRP A 48 -14.11 -9.87 2.04
C TRP A 48 -13.91 -11.38 2.05
N LEU A 49 -13.76 -12.02 0.89
CA LEU A 49 -13.50 -13.45 0.82
C LEU A 49 -12.18 -13.83 1.53
N THR A 50 -11.09 -13.09 1.29
CA THR A 50 -9.81 -13.30 2.00
C THR A 50 -9.96 -13.19 3.52
N LEU A 51 -10.73 -12.21 4.01
CA LEU A 51 -10.99 -12.05 5.44
C LEU A 51 -11.80 -13.21 6.01
N GLN A 52 -12.79 -13.71 5.27
CA GLN A 52 -13.60 -14.85 5.71
C GLN A 52 -12.84 -16.17 5.69
N THR A 53 -11.91 -16.35 4.75
CA THR A 53 -11.15 -17.59 4.62
C THR A 53 -9.96 -17.67 5.57
N LEU A 54 -9.26 -16.55 5.79
CA LEU A 54 -8.04 -16.53 6.62
C LEU A 54 -8.29 -16.01 8.04
N GLY A 55 -9.28 -15.15 8.24
CA GLY A 55 -9.43 -14.40 9.49
C GLY A 55 -8.43 -13.26 9.62
N THR A 56 -8.66 -12.39 10.61
CA THR A 56 -7.81 -11.21 10.85
C THR A 56 -6.46 -11.57 11.45
N ASP A 57 -6.42 -12.59 12.31
CA ASP A 57 -5.20 -12.99 13.03
C ASP A 57 -4.14 -13.49 12.05
N GLN A 58 -4.53 -14.37 11.12
CA GLN A 58 -3.60 -14.88 10.10
C GLN A 58 -3.07 -13.78 9.18
N ILE A 59 -3.92 -12.81 8.80
CA ILE A 59 -3.49 -11.66 7.99
C ILE A 59 -2.51 -10.79 8.79
N SER A 60 -2.77 -10.57 10.09
CA SER A 60 -1.86 -9.85 10.97
C SER A 60 -0.51 -10.55 11.05
N ASP A 61 -0.48 -11.86 11.22
CA ASP A 61 0.75 -12.65 11.26
C ASP A 61 1.53 -12.56 9.95
N MET A 62 0.86 -12.58 8.80
CA MET A 62 1.51 -12.42 7.49
C MET A 62 2.15 -11.03 7.33
N VAL A 63 1.51 -9.97 7.83
CA VAL A 63 2.07 -8.61 7.81
C VAL A 63 3.28 -8.52 8.73
N THR A 64 3.15 -9.00 9.98
CA THR A 64 4.25 -9.03 10.96
C THR A 64 5.43 -9.82 10.42
N HIS A 65 5.18 -10.97 9.78
CA HIS A 65 6.22 -11.78 9.17
C HIS A 65 7.04 -11.00 8.12
N GLY A 66 6.38 -10.18 7.28
CA GLY A 66 7.09 -9.33 6.32
C GLY A 66 7.99 -8.27 7.00
N ILE A 67 7.54 -7.72 8.14
CA ILE A 67 8.32 -6.78 8.94
C ILE A 67 9.52 -7.50 9.57
N ASP A 68 9.32 -8.68 10.14
CA ASP A 68 10.39 -9.47 10.77
C ASP A 68 11.46 -9.87 9.75
N LEU A 69 11.06 -10.25 8.53
CA LEU A 69 11.99 -10.55 7.44
C LEU A 69 12.84 -9.34 7.06
N ALA A 70 12.23 -8.15 7.00
CA ALA A 70 12.97 -6.93 6.70
C ALA A 70 13.99 -6.59 7.80
N GLN A 71 13.62 -6.73 9.08
CA GLN A 71 14.53 -6.51 10.21
C GLN A 71 15.69 -7.53 10.25
N GLN A 72 15.39 -8.80 9.94
CA GLN A 72 16.42 -9.83 9.81
C GLN A 72 17.38 -9.50 8.66
N THR A 73 16.84 -9.07 7.52
CA THR A 73 17.63 -8.69 6.35
C THR A 73 18.56 -7.50 6.67
N GLU A 74 18.06 -6.46 7.34
CA GLU A 74 18.91 -5.37 7.82
C GLU A 74 20.04 -5.87 8.72
N SER A 75 19.72 -6.75 9.67
CA SER A 75 20.72 -7.32 10.58
C SER A 75 21.80 -8.09 9.82
N MET A 76 21.42 -8.85 8.79
CA MET A 76 22.37 -9.55 7.91
C MET A 76 23.24 -8.58 7.14
N LEU A 77 22.66 -7.51 6.56
CA LEU A 77 23.40 -6.50 5.81
C LEU A 77 24.40 -5.75 6.69
N ARG A 78 24.01 -5.35 7.91
CA ARG A 78 24.90 -4.66 8.86
C ARG A 78 26.09 -5.51 9.32
N ASN A 79 25.98 -6.83 9.24
CA ASN A 79 27.07 -7.74 9.57
C ASN A 79 28.07 -7.93 8.42
N GLN A 80 27.80 -7.38 7.23
CA GLN A 80 28.67 -7.47 6.06
C GLN A 80 29.37 -6.13 5.80
N PRO A 81 30.70 -6.07 5.66
CA PRO A 81 31.44 -4.81 5.53
C PRO A 81 31.28 -4.13 4.16
N GLU A 82 30.72 -4.83 3.18
CA GLU A 82 30.52 -4.32 1.82
C GLU A 82 29.15 -3.68 1.61
N TRP A 83 28.29 -3.71 2.63
CA TRP A 83 26.92 -3.23 2.55
C TRP A 83 26.68 -2.15 3.59
N GLU A 84 26.03 -1.07 3.15
CA GLU A 84 25.60 0.00 4.03
C GLU A 84 24.08 0.08 4.05
N VAL A 85 23.51 0.10 5.26
CA VAL A 85 22.08 0.36 5.45
C VAL A 85 21.87 1.87 5.58
N VAL A 86 21.39 2.51 4.51
CA VAL A 86 21.33 3.98 4.42
C VAL A 86 20.29 4.59 5.37
N THR A 87 19.24 3.84 5.72
CA THR A 87 18.32 4.22 6.80
C THR A 87 17.81 2.98 7.53
N PRO A 88 17.52 3.07 8.84
CA PRO A 88 16.89 1.96 9.57
C PRO A 88 15.63 1.45 8.87
N THR A 89 15.40 0.14 8.93
CA THR A 89 14.21 -0.50 8.36
C THR A 89 12.95 0.04 9.01
N GLN A 90 11.95 0.31 8.18
CA GLN A 90 10.63 0.71 8.63
C GLN A 90 9.59 -0.14 7.92
N LEU A 91 8.70 -0.77 8.69
CA LEU A 91 7.77 -1.78 8.19
C LEU A 91 8.55 -2.90 7.45
N ALA A 92 8.04 -3.37 6.31
CA ALA A 92 8.65 -4.43 5.52
C ALA A 92 9.58 -3.90 4.40
N ILE A 93 10.29 -2.79 4.64
CA ILE A 93 11.12 -2.13 3.61
C ILE A 93 12.53 -1.86 4.13
N VAL A 94 13.53 -2.40 3.44
CA VAL A 94 14.96 -2.19 3.73
C VAL A 94 15.58 -1.30 2.66
N LYS A 95 16.36 -0.30 3.07
CA LYS A 95 17.12 0.59 2.18
C LYS A 95 18.61 0.39 2.43
N PHE A 96 19.31 -0.08 1.41
CA PHE A 96 20.73 -0.39 1.49
C PHE A 96 21.44 -0.08 0.17
N CYS A 97 22.74 0.11 0.24
CA CYS A 97 23.61 0.28 -0.91
C CYS A 97 24.87 -0.58 -0.75
N TYR A 98 25.45 -0.96 -1.89
CA TYR A 98 26.75 -1.59 -1.95
C TYR A 98 27.84 -0.53 -1.75
N ALA A 99 28.64 -0.66 -0.68
CA ALA A 99 29.63 0.30 -0.24
C ALA A 99 30.90 -0.41 0.31
N PRO A 100 31.63 -1.16 -0.53
CA PRO A 100 32.88 -1.82 -0.09
C PRO A 100 33.97 -0.79 0.23
N GLN A 101 34.87 -1.18 1.12
CA GLN A 101 35.96 -0.31 1.57
C GLN A 101 36.90 0.06 0.41
N GLY A 102 37.15 1.36 0.23
CA GLY A 102 38.09 1.88 -0.76
C GLY A 102 37.47 2.47 -2.03
N LEU A 103 36.15 2.44 -2.18
CA LEU A 103 35.44 3.14 -3.26
C LEU A 103 35.09 4.58 -2.85
N THR A 104 35.31 5.55 -3.73
CA THR A 104 34.85 6.93 -3.53
C THR A 104 33.35 7.05 -3.80
N PRO A 105 32.66 8.06 -3.26
CA PRO A 105 31.23 8.27 -3.54
C PRO A 105 30.91 8.37 -5.04
N GLN A 106 31.79 8.96 -5.85
CA GLN A 106 31.62 9.02 -7.31
C GLN A 106 31.69 7.64 -7.97
N GLN A 107 32.61 6.78 -7.53
CA GLN A 107 32.72 5.42 -8.06
C GLN A 107 31.55 4.54 -7.61
N GLN A 108 31.00 4.78 -6.43
CA GLN A 108 29.77 4.14 -5.97
C GLN A 108 28.58 4.56 -6.83
N ASP A 109 28.40 5.85 -7.10
CA ASP A 109 27.33 6.34 -7.98
C ASP A 109 27.45 5.78 -9.41
N GLU A 110 28.67 5.69 -9.96
CA GLU A 110 28.91 5.06 -11.27
C GLU A 110 28.50 3.58 -11.31
N LEU A 111 28.69 2.82 -10.22
CA LEU A 111 28.23 1.43 -10.12
C LEU A 111 26.69 1.33 -10.16
N PHE A 112 25.97 2.30 -9.61
CA PHE A 112 24.50 2.31 -9.61
C PHE A 112 23.88 2.82 -10.91
N LEU A 113 24.58 3.71 -11.64
CA LEU A 113 24.09 4.30 -12.89
C LEU A 113 24.50 3.50 -14.14
N GLY A 114 25.46 2.58 -14.01
CA GLY A 114 26.01 1.77 -15.10
C GLY A 114 25.36 0.39 -15.32
N ALA A 115 24.26 0.07 -14.62
CA ALA A 115 23.53 -1.21 -14.71
C ALA A 115 22.11 -1.05 -15.27
#